data_AF-A0A2U2P9W2-F1
#
_entry.id   AF-A0A2U2P9W2-F1
#
_cell.length_a   1.000
_cell.length_b   1.000
_cell.length_c   1.000
_cell.angle_alpha   90.00
_cell.angle_beta   90.00
_cell.angle_gamma   90.00
#
_symmetry.space_group_name_H-M   'P 1'
#
loop_
_entity.id
_entity.type
_entity.pdbx_description
1 polymer ?
#
loop_
_entity_poly.entity_id
_entity_poly.type
_entity_poly.pdbx_seq_one_letter_code
_entity_poly.pdbx_strand_id
1 'polypeptide(L)' 'MSYSVIWSPTARITYYHVLEYLNEKWTVKEIEAFISRTEKVINYICENPLLYPYSKESDTHKCVVVFWDNRQDPANLLYL' A
#
# COMPACT_ATOMS: atom_id res chain seq x y z
N MET A 1 9.50 22.14 -2.00
CA MET A 1 9.03 21.85 -3.37
C MET A 1 8.32 20.51 -3.30
N SER A 2 7.09 20.42 -3.81
CA SER A 2 6.39 19.13 -3.91
C SER A 2 6.74 18.50 -5.25
N TYR A 3 7.25 17.28 -5.23
CA TYR A 3 7.44 16.49 -6.45
C TYR A 3 6.11 15.96 -6.96
N SER A 4 6.01 15.71 -8.27
CA SER A 4 4.86 15.03 -8.87
C SER A 4 5.08 13.52 -8.86
N VAL A 5 3.99 12.76 -8.66
CA VAL A 5 4.03 11.30 -8.60
C VAL A 5 3.56 10.74 -9.93
N ILE A 6 4.39 9.88 -10.52
CA ILE A 6 4.07 9.14 -11.73
C ILE A 6 3.99 7.66 -11.36
N TRP A 7 2.82 7.07 -11.54
CA TRP A 7 2.61 5.64 -11.35
C TRP A 7 3.01 4.89 -12.61
N SER A 8 3.84 3.85 -12.45
CA SER A 8 4.06 2.90 -13.55
C SER A 8 2.75 2.14 -13.86
N PRO A 9 2.56 1.65 -15.11
CA PRO A 9 1.39 0.87 -15.45
C PRO A 9 1.21 -0.35 -14.53
N THR A 10 2.32 -1.05 -14.23
CA THR A 10 2.31 -2.19 -13.31
C THR A 10 1.89 -1.79 -11.90
N ALA A 11 2.42 -0.68 -11.36
CA ALA A 11 2.06 -0.23 -10.01
C ALA A 11 0.57 0.11 -9.90
N ARG A 12 0.00 0.73 -10.94
CA ARG A 12 -1.44 1.01 -11.01
C ARG A 12 -2.27 -0.28 -10.99
N ILE A 13 -1.91 -1.27 -11.81
CA ILE A 13 -2.61 -2.56 -11.88
C ILE A 13 -2.54 -3.28 -10.53
N THR A 14 -1.34 -3.36 -9.93
CA THR A 14 -1.16 -4.01 -8.63
C THR A 14 -1.97 -3.32 -7.53
N TYR A 15 -2.02 -1.99 -7.53
CA TYR A 15 -2.85 -1.23 -6.58
C TYR A 15 -4.33 -1.60 -6.71
N TYR A 16 -4.86 -1.70 -7.93
CA TYR A 16 -6.25 -2.13 -8.14
C TYR A 16 -6.52 -3.56 -7.70
N HIS A 17 -5.62 -4.50 -7.97
CA HIS A 17 -5.78 -5.88 -7.47
C HIS A 17 -5.82 -5.95 -5.94
N VAL A 18 -5.04 -5.11 -5.25
CA VAL A 18 -5.10 -5.04 -3.77
C VAL A 18 -6.45 -4.49 -3.31
N LEU A 19 -6.97 -3.45 -3.97
CA LEU A 19 -8.31 -2.92 -3.64
C LEU A 19 -9.42 -3.94 -3.90
N GLU A 20 -9.35 -4.67 -5.00
CA GLU A 20 -10.30 -5.75 -5.33
C GLU A 20 -10.26 -6.86 -4.27
N TYR A 21 -9.06 -7.33 -3.91
CA TYR A 21 -8.89 -8.31 -2.84
C TYR A 21 -9.46 -7.83 -1.50
N LEU A 22 -9.20 -6.57 -1.12
CA LEU A 22 -9.77 -6.00 0.09
C LEU A 22 -11.30 -5.87 -0.01
N ASN A 23 -11.85 -5.53 -1.17
CA ASN A 23 -13.28 -5.42 -1.37
C ASN A 23 -14.01 -6.78 -1.30
N GLU A 24 -13.38 -7.85 -1.78
CA GLU A 24 -13.97 -9.19 -1.73
C GLU A 24 -13.90 -9.84 -0.34
N LYS A 25 -12.86 -9.52 0.43
CA LYS A 25 -12.55 -10.23 1.68
C LYS A 25 -12.77 -9.39 2.93
N TRP A 26 -12.78 -8.07 2.84
CA TRP A 26 -12.77 -7.16 3.98
C TRP A 26 -13.88 -6.11 3.87
N THR A 27 -14.04 -5.30 4.91
CA THR A 27 -15.07 -4.26 4.93
C THR A 27 -14.57 -2.99 4.26
N VAL A 28 -15.53 -2.11 3.93
CA VAL A 28 -15.24 -0.77 3.36
C VAL A 28 -14.25 0.01 4.22
N LYS A 29 -14.27 -0.19 5.55
CA LYS A 29 -13.37 0.49 6.47
C LYS A 29 -11.90 0.12 6.24
N GLU A 30 -11.59 -1.15 5.99
CA GLU A 30 -10.22 -1.58 5.71
C GLU A 30 -9.73 -1.06 4.36
N ILE A 31 -10.61 -1.00 3.37
CA ILE A 31 -10.31 -0.41 2.05
C ILE A 31 -9.98 1.08 2.20
N GLU A 32 -10.81 1.84 2.91
CA GLU A 32 -10.60 3.27 3.16
C GLU A 32 -9.30 3.52 3.94
N ALA A 33 -9.01 2.68 4.95
CA ALA A 33 -7.78 2.77 5.71
C ALA A 33 -6.54 2.52 4.84
N PHE A 34 -6.60 1.54 3.93
CA PHE A 34 -5.53 1.26 2.99
C PHE A 34 -5.29 2.41 2.00
N ILE A 35 -6.36 2.95 1.41
CA ILE A 35 -6.30 4.10 0.50
C ILE A 35 -5.69 5.30 1.22
N SER A 36 -6.23 5.66 2.38
CA SER A 36 -5.77 6.80 3.18
C SER A 36 -4.29 6.69 3.55
N ARG A 37 -3.84 5.49 3.94
CA ARG A 37 -2.44 5.25 4.29
C ARG A 37 -1.52 5.28 3.08
N THR A 38 -1.97 4.79 1.93
CA THR A 38 -1.23 4.86 0.66
C THR A 38 -1.03 6.32 0.24
N GLU A 39 -2.09 7.12 0.22
CA GLU A 39 -2.03 8.56 -0.10
C GLU A 39 -1.11 9.32 0.85
N LYS A 40 -1.14 8.99 2.13
CA LYS A 40 -0.26 9.59 3.14
C LYS A 40 1.22 9.29 2.87
N VAL A 41 1.56 8.04 2.52
CA VAL A 41 2.92 7.66 2.15
C VAL A 41 3.36 8.40 0.89
N ILE A 42 2.50 8.49 -0.12
CA ILE A 42 2.80 9.20 -1.36
C ILE A 42 3.10 10.67 -1.09
N ASN A 43 2.28 11.33 -0.27
CA ASN A 43 2.52 12.72 0.14
C ASN A 43 3.87 12.89 0.85
N TYR A 44 4.26 11.96 1.71
CA TYR A 44 5.59 11.99 2.33
C TYR A 44 6.73 11.84 1.33
N ILE A 45 6.56 11.01 0.30
CA ILE A 45 7.54 10.87 -0.80
C ILE A 45 7.60 12.15 -1.64
N CYS A 46 6.45 12.79 -1.89
CA CYS A 46 6.38 14.08 -2.60
C CYS A 46 7.14 15.19 -1.88
N GLU A 47 7.14 15.19 -0.55
CA GLU A 47 7.83 16.18 0.27
C GLU A 47 9.31 15.83 0.48
N ASN A 48 9.62 14.55 0.68
CA ASN A 48 10.97 14.05 0.91
C ASN A 48 11.21 12.69 0.22
N PRO A 49 11.72 12.68 -1.02
CA PRO A 49 11.94 11.44 -1.78
C PRO A 49 12.93 10.46 -1.14
N LEU A 50 13.84 10.95 -0.29
CA LEU A 50 14.88 10.16 0.38
C LEU A 50 14.47 9.67 1.78
N LEU A 51 13.18 9.82 2.14
CA LEU A 51 12.67 9.51 3.47
C LEU A 51 12.82 8.03 3.86
N TYR A 52 12.65 7.12 2.90
CA TYR A 52 12.60 5.69 3.16
C TYR A 52 13.96 5.00 2.93
N PRO A 53 14.21 3.82 3.54
CA PRO A 53 15.47 3.12 3.38
C PRO A 53 15.78 2.80 1.91
N TYR A 54 17.00 3.17 1.50
CA TYR A 54 17.53 2.82 0.20
C TYR A 54 18.02 1.37 0.15
N SER A 55 17.66 0.66 -0.91
CA SER A 55 18.04 -0.73 -1.18
C SER A 55 19.02 -0.78 -2.34
N LYS A 56 20.30 -1.05 -2.05
CA LYS A 56 21.38 -1.15 -3.05
C LYS A 56 21.12 -2.22 -4.11
N GLU A 57 20.47 -3.32 -3.74
CA GLU A 57 20.21 -4.46 -4.64
C GLU A 57 19.26 -4.11 -5.80
N SER A 58 18.36 -3.16 -5.57
CA SER A 58 17.33 -2.79 -6.53
C SER A 58 17.41 -1.34 -6.97
N ASP A 59 18.37 -0.58 -6.45
CA ASP A 59 18.51 0.88 -6.67
C ASP A 59 17.20 1.64 -6.42
N THR A 60 16.47 1.28 -5.36
CA THR A 60 15.17 1.88 -5.01
C THR A 60 15.02 2.14 -3.52
N HIS A 61 14.13 3.07 -3.16
CA HIS A 61 13.69 3.29 -1.79
C HIS A 61 12.43 2.46 -1.52
N LYS A 62 12.38 1.74 -0.40
CA LYS A 62 11.27 0.81 -0.08
C LYS A 62 10.50 1.30 1.15
N CYS A 63 9.18 1.37 1.01
CA CYS A 63 8.27 1.76 2.08
C CYS A 63 7.27 0.63 2.36
N VAL A 64 7.07 0.30 3.63
CA VAL A 64 5.98 -0.58 4.07
C VAL A 64 4.74 0.29 4.34
N VAL A 65 3.71 0.15 3.52
CA VAL A 65 2.47 0.93 3.64
C VAL A 65 1.59 0.35 4.73
N VAL A 66 1.34 -0.96 4.70
CA VAL A 66 0.52 -1.66 5.70
C VAL A 66 1.25 -2.91 6.20
N PHE A 67 1.04 -3.22 7.47
CA PHE A 67 1.34 -4.53 8.03
C PHE A 67 0.03 -5.27 8.15
N TRP A 68 -0.09 -6.40 7.45
CA TRP A 68 -1.29 -7.23 7.49
C TRP A 68 -1.09 -8.33 8.55
N ASP A 69 -1.97 -8.36 9.55
CA ASP A 69 -1.96 -9.40 10.58
C ASP A 69 -2.88 -10.54 10.16
N ASN A 70 -2.30 -11.65 9.66
CA ASN A 70 -3.03 -12.83 9.17
C ASN A 70 -4.03 -13.42 10.19
N ARG A 71 -3.89 -13.11 11.49
CA ARG A 71 -4.83 -13.57 12.53
C ARG A 71 -6.21 -12.94 12.38
N GLN A 72 -6.32 -11.82 11.68
CA GLN A 72 -7.59 -11.14 11.42
C GLN A 72 -8.22 -11.54 10.08
N ASP A 73 -7.60 -12.44 9.32
CA ASP A 73 -8.12 -12.87 8.01
C ASP A 73 -9.49 -13.55 8.18
N PRO A 74 -10.58 -13.00 7.59
CA PRO A 74 -11.89 -13.63 7.63
C PRO A 74 -11.91 -15.01 6.96
N ALA A 75 -10.98 -15.32 6.06
CA ALA A 75 -10.83 -16.68 5.52
C ALA A 75 -10.38 -17.70 6.59
N ASN A 76 -9.61 -17.27 7.60
CA ASN A 76 -9.22 -18.12 8.72
C ASN A 76 -10.33 -18.29 9.77
N LEU A 77 -11.37 -17.45 9.74
CA LEU A 77 -12.53 -17.53 10.65
C LEU A 77 -13.65 -18.45 10.14
N LEU A 78 -13.63 -18.83 8.85
CA LEU A 78 -14.63 -19.73 8.23
C LEU A 78 -14.38 -21.23 8.52
N TYR A 79 -13.28 -21.56 9.18
CA TYR A 79 -12.90 -22.94 9.55
C TYR A 79 -13.02 -23.22 11.07
N LEU A 80 -13.73 -22.37 11.81
CA LEU A 80 -14.09 -22.55 13.23
C LEU A 80 -15.59 -22.80 13.36
#